data_AF-A0A3S0IGK6-F1
#
_entry.id   AF-A0A3S0IGK6-F1
#
_cell.length_a   1.000
_cell.length_b   1.000
_cell.length_c   1.000
_cell.angle_alpha   90.00
_cell.angle_beta   90.00
_cell.angle_gamma   90.00
#
_symmetry.space_group_name_H-M   'P 1'
#
loop_
_entity.id
_entity.type
_entity.pdbx_description
1 polymer ?
#
loop_
_entity_poly.entity_id
_entity_poly.type
_entity_poly.pdbx_seq_one_letter_code
_entity_poly.pdbx_strand_id
1 'polypeptide(L)'
;METRLSRYILLLILLVVIGLLVHEEKNSGSGLTPSQIAFELFAANRYKAGLFCREKGWDFCDKWADYPRSQFSSVNAALPHESTEFNLTGVKPYPMVQEFSSDSQSRLVVNEVHTSSDNSSALCAEPMAKTVKQDKPKQQIYSWTDDKGQVHFTDDARQGDQHNLSLTSYQDPEYSFDLAVKSTGGRLPLAFKDKITAAIKKVSEIYEVYLPTSGTVPVSVNLTLATTKGSYQKLQSQYAPGLGPSQGFYQAQYNMAAVWHRSDKQAYQTSVHETVHVINARLFGPTPRWFNEGLTEYFEGIRMSGYAAKIPPREWKRAFSGKSVSLDTLFSAKQETWAGSQQTMLYSQSHSLVHFLMSTPKGKISMKALLAHLVETRCAPSDYASILNNYPGGLKRLQADWVSWMNSERYRTQSF
;
A
#
# COMPACT_ATOMS: atom_id res chain seq x y z
N MET A 1 2.00 38.64 -21.27
CA MET A 1 1.46 37.57 -22.13
C MET A 1 2.48 36.45 -22.39
N GLU A 2 3.78 36.69 -22.18
CA GLU A 2 4.90 35.77 -22.46
C GLU A 2 5.10 34.61 -21.45
N THR A 3 4.50 34.67 -20.26
CA THR A 3 4.75 33.67 -19.21
C THR A 3 3.96 32.37 -19.37
N ARG A 4 2.83 32.38 -20.10
CA ARG A 4 2.03 31.17 -20.35
C ARG A 4 2.60 30.33 -21.49
N LEU A 5 3.13 30.96 -22.54
CA LEU A 5 3.73 30.26 -23.67
C LEU A 5 5.04 29.56 -23.26
N SER A 6 5.87 30.23 -22.44
CA SER A 6 7.12 29.66 -21.90
C SER A 6 6.89 28.43 -21.02
N ARG A 7 5.85 28.43 -20.17
CA ARG A 7 5.49 27.27 -19.33
C ARG A 7 4.99 26.07 -20.15
N TYR A 8 4.24 26.30 -21.22
CA TYR A 8 3.80 25.23 -22.13
C TYR A 8 4.97 24.64 -22.94
N ILE A 9 5.93 25.46 -23.33
CA ILE A 9 7.14 25.02 -24.05
C ILE A 9 8.05 24.20 -23.13
N LEU A 10 8.24 24.62 -21.88
CA LEU A 10 8.97 23.84 -20.87
C LEU A 10 8.29 22.49 -20.56
N LEU A 11 6.97 22.47 -20.46
CA LEU A 11 6.21 21.23 -20.28
C LEU A 11 6.33 20.30 -21.50
N LEU A 12 6.30 20.85 -22.72
CA LEU A 12 6.48 20.08 -23.96
C LEU A 12 7.90 19.54 -24.09
N ILE A 13 8.92 20.32 -23.72
CA ILE A 13 10.33 19.88 -23.71
C ILE A 13 10.51 18.78 -22.66
N LEU A 14 9.94 18.93 -21.46
CA LEU A 14 9.98 17.89 -20.42
C LEU A 14 9.30 16.60 -20.90
N LEU A 15 8.14 16.71 -21.57
CA LEU A 15 7.43 15.56 -22.15
C LEU A 15 8.20 14.89 -23.30
N VAL A 16 8.96 15.65 -24.09
CA VAL A 16 9.81 15.13 -25.18
C VAL A 16 11.06 14.45 -24.62
N VAL A 17 11.71 15.03 -23.61
CA VAL A 17 12.86 14.43 -22.91
C VAL A 17 12.46 13.14 -22.21
N ILE A 18 11.28 13.14 -21.57
CA ILE A 18 10.67 11.93 -21.02
C ILE A 18 10.38 10.92 -22.14
N GLY A 19 9.78 11.35 -23.26
CA GLY A 19 9.48 10.48 -24.40
C GLY A 19 10.70 9.80 -25.01
N LEU A 20 11.85 10.48 -25.03
CA LEU A 20 13.13 9.92 -25.47
C LEU A 20 13.69 8.90 -24.47
N LEU A 21 13.57 9.15 -23.16
CA LEU A 21 13.97 8.20 -22.12
C LEU A 21 13.14 6.90 -22.14
N VAL A 22 11.90 6.93 -22.63
CA VAL A 22 11.07 5.71 -22.71
C VAL A 22 11.24 4.91 -24.00
N HIS A 23 11.94 5.43 -25.03
CA HIS A 23 12.20 4.64 -26.23
C HIS A 23 13.15 3.46 -25.95
N GLU A 24 14.03 3.58 -24.95
CA GLU A 24 14.91 2.50 -24.48
C GLU A 24 14.19 1.41 -23.66
N GLU A 25 12.98 1.66 -23.17
CA GLU A 25 12.26 0.73 -22.27
C GLU A 25 11.23 -0.18 -22.97
N LYS A 26 11.26 -0.22 -24.32
CA LYS A 26 10.35 -1.04 -25.14
C LYS A 26 10.50 -2.55 -24.93
N ASN A 27 11.52 -2.98 -24.19
CA ASN A 27 11.79 -4.38 -23.83
C ASN A 27 11.36 -4.79 -22.41
N SER A 28 10.66 -3.91 -21.65
CA SER A 28 10.26 -4.21 -20.25
C SER A 28 9.05 -5.15 -20.12
N GLY A 29 8.37 -5.50 -21.22
CA GLY A 29 7.20 -6.40 -21.18
C GLY A 29 6.00 -5.87 -20.39
N SER A 30 6.00 -4.58 -20.01
CA SER A 30 5.00 -3.96 -19.13
C SER A 30 3.69 -3.59 -19.84
N GLY A 31 3.68 -3.53 -21.18
CA GLY A 31 2.51 -3.12 -21.96
C GLY A 31 2.07 -1.66 -21.76
N LEU A 32 2.87 -0.84 -21.06
CA LEU A 32 2.60 0.56 -20.77
C LEU A 32 3.14 1.49 -21.86
N THR A 33 2.47 2.61 -22.07
CA THR A 33 2.97 3.69 -22.93
C THR A 33 4.09 4.48 -22.24
N PRO A 34 4.92 5.21 -23.01
CA PRO A 34 5.88 6.18 -22.47
C PRO A 34 5.35 7.13 -21.40
N SER A 35 4.18 7.73 -21.64
CA SER A 35 3.54 8.63 -20.70
C SER A 35 3.10 7.93 -19.41
N GLN A 36 2.66 6.68 -19.51
CA GLN A 36 2.28 5.87 -18.34
C GLN A 36 3.50 5.50 -17.50
N ILE A 37 4.59 5.07 -18.13
CA ILE A 37 5.88 4.78 -17.47
C ILE A 37 6.37 6.01 -16.69
N ALA A 38 6.36 7.18 -17.33
CA ALA A 38 6.77 8.43 -16.70
C ALA A 38 5.89 8.80 -15.50
N PHE A 39 4.57 8.65 -15.65
CA PHE A 39 3.63 8.90 -14.56
C PHE A 39 3.87 7.96 -13.38
N GLU A 40 4.15 6.68 -13.64
CA GLU A 40 4.38 5.69 -12.60
C GLU A 40 5.67 5.95 -11.81
N LEU A 41 6.75 6.27 -12.52
CA LEU A 41 8.01 6.70 -11.90
C LEU A 41 7.84 8.01 -11.12
N PHE A 42 7.05 8.95 -11.65
CA PHE A 42 6.77 10.21 -10.97
C PHE A 42 5.98 9.99 -9.68
N ALA A 43 4.92 9.17 -9.71
CA ALA A 43 4.07 8.89 -8.56
C ALA A 43 4.84 8.18 -7.42
N ALA A 44 5.70 7.22 -7.75
CA ALA A 44 6.56 6.53 -6.78
C ALA A 44 7.54 7.48 -6.09
N ASN A 45 8.17 8.38 -6.85
CA ASN A 45 9.07 9.38 -6.31
C ASN A 45 8.36 10.43 -5.44
N ARG A 46 7.07 10.70 -5.70
CA ARG A 46 6.27 11.66 -4.94
C ARG A 46 6.04 11.24 -3.49
N TYR A 47 6.06 9.93 -3.19
CA TYR A 47 6.00 9.44 -1.82
C TYR A 47 7.28 9.80 -1.03
N LYS A 48 8.46 9.45 -1.59
CA LYS A 48 9.76 9.80 -1.01
C LYS A 48 9.91 11.30 -0.78
N ALA A 49 9.41 12.10 -1.71
CA ALA A 49 9.42 13.54 -1.57
C ALA A 49 8.40 14.10 -0.58
N GLY A 50 7.22 13.50 -0.49
CA GLY A 50 6.24 13.92 0.52
C GLY A 50 6.72 13.66 1.95
N LEU A 51 7.55 12.62 2.17
CA LEU A 51 8.28 12.43 3.44
C LEU A 51 9.20 13.62 3.72
N PHE A 52 9.96 14.04 2.72
CA PHE A 52 10.84 15.20 2.80
C PHE A 52 10.05 16.50 3.06
N CYS A 53 8.89 16.68 2.43
CA CYS A 53 7.99 17.82 2.66
C CYS A 53 7.56 17.94 4.11
N ARG A 54 7.19 16.81 4.73
CA ARG A 54 6.76 16.76 6.13
C ARG A 54 7.87 17.21 7.07
N GLU A 55 9.11 16.85 6.78
CA GLU A 55 10.26 17.15 7.65
C GLU A 55 10.86 18.54 7.42
N LYS A 56 10.85 19.04 6.18
CA LYS A 56 11.50 20.30 5.79
C LYS A 56 10.54 21.47 5.60
N GLY A 57 9.24 21.23 5.69
CA GLY A 57 8.19 22.25 5.57
C GLY A 57 7.62 22.36 4.16
N TRP A 58 6.37 22.84 4.09
CA TRP A 58 5.61 22.94 2.84
C TRP A 58 6.18 23.98 1.86
N ASP A 59 6.88 25.02 2.35
CA ASP A 59 7.53 26.03 1.50
C ASP A 59 8.62 25.46 0.60
N PHE A 60 9.34 24.44 1.08
CA PHE A 60 10.28 23.68 0.26
C PHE A 60 9.52 22.93 -0.84
N CYS A 61 8.39 22.33 -0.50
CA CYS A 61 7.64 21.47 -1.42
C CYS A 61 6.79 22.19 -2.45
N ASP A 62 6.35 23.40 -2.16
CA ASP A 62 5.73 24.29 -3.13
C ASP A 62 6.67 24.59 -4.31
N LYS A 63 7.99 24.51 -4.07
CA LYS A 63 9.03 24.70 -5.08
C LYS A 63 9.62 23.37 -5.59
N TRP A 64 9.39 22.27 -4.87
CA TRP A 64 10.03 20.98 -5.15
C TRP A 64 9.61 20.34 -6.49
N ALA A 65 8.34 20.51 -6.86
CA ALA A 65 7.83 20.00 -8.14
C ALA A 65 8.40 20.75 -9.36
N ASP A 66 8.91 21.97 -9.15
CA ASP A 66 9.46 22.84 -10.19
C ASP A 66 10.99 22.71 -10.33
N TYR A 67 11.65 21.92 -9.47
CA TYR A 67 13.08 21.69 -9.56
C TYR A 67 13.43 20.63 -10.62
N PRO A 68 14.37 20.91 -11.53
CA PRO A 68 14.86 19.92 -12.47
C PRO A 68 15.54 18.77 -11.71
N ARG A 69 15.35 17.56 -12.22
CA ARG A 69 15.99 16.36 -11.68
C ARG A 69 17.21 16.05 -12.52
N SER A 70 18.28 15.59 -11.86
CA SER A 70 19.44 15.06 -12.58
C SER A 70 18.99 13.88 -13.46
N GLN A 71 19.53 13.81 -14.68
CA GLN A 71 19.22 12.74 -15.64
C GLN A 71 19.78 11.37 -15.24
N PHE A 72 20.38 11.26 -14.05
CA PHE A 72 21.18 10.11 -13.63
C PHE A 72 20.76 9.57 -12.26
N SER A 73 19.45 9.43 -12.00
CA SER A 73 19.00 8.45 -11.01
C SER A 73 19.23 7.08 -11.61
N SER A 74 20.08 6.26 -10.98
CA SER A 74 20.61 5.03 -11.56
C SER A 74 19.50 4.01 -11.88
N VAL A 75 19.00 4.05 -13.10
CA VAL A 75 18.50 2.90 -13.82
C VAL A 75 19.47 2.70 -14.98
N ASN A 76 20.26 1.64 -14.90
CA ASN A 76 21.18 1.11 -15.92
C ASN A 76 22.53 1.82 -16.09
N ALA A 77 23.57 1.22 -15.51
CA ALA A 77 24.92 1.31 -16.05
C ALA A 77 25.07 0.24 -17.15
N ALA A 78 25.16 0.64 -18.42
CA ALA A 78 26.05 0.05 -19.44
C ALA A 78 25.92 0.71 -20.84
N LEU A 79 26.92 1.55 -21.14
CA LEU A 79 27.69 1.67 -22.40
C LEU A 79 27.10 2.34 -23.67
N PRO A 80 27.99 2.94 -24.51
CA PRO A 80 27.69 4.05 -25.42
C PRO A 80 27.39 3.57 -26.84
N HIS A 81 26.65 4.34 -27.65
CA HIS A 81 27.01 4.62 -29.05
C HIS A 81 26.08 5.65 -29.71
N GLU A 82 26.74 6.67 -30.28
CA GLU A 82 26.50 7.30 -31.59
C GLU A 82 25.08 7.73 -32.02
N SER A 83 24.96 9.06 -32.13
CA SER A 83 23.90 9.83 -32.75
C SER A 83 23.68 9.52 -34.22
N THR A 84 22.42 9.36 -34.62
CA THR A 84 21.95 9.74 -35.96
C THR A 84 20.60 10.44 -35.85
N GLU A 85 20.56 11.68 -36.36
CA GLU A 85 19.38 12.54 -36.40
C GLU A 85 18.30 11.96 -37.32
N PHE A 86 17.06 11.90 -36.85
CA PHE A 86 15.89 11.68 -37.71
C PHE A 86 14.90 12.83 -37.55
N ASN A 87 14.68 13.52 -38.65
CA ASN A 87 13.86 14.71 -38.80
C ASN A 87 12.42 14.29 -39.14
N LEU A 88 11.43 14.64 -38.32
CA LEU A 88 10.01 14.39 -38.61
C LEU A 88 9.19 15.66 -38.40
N THR A 89 9.23 16.53 -39.40
CA THR A 89 8.21 17.55 -39.64
C THR A 89 6.95 16.88 -40.17
N GLY A 90 5.90 16.77 -39.35
CA GLY A 90 4.57 16.45 -39.86
C GLY A 90 3.67 15.63 -38.94
N VAL A 91 3.23 16.19 -37.81
CA VAL A 91 2.04 15.68 -37.11
C VAL A 91 1.17 16.86 -36.67
N LYS A 92 -0.04 16.95 -37.23
CA LYS A 92 -1.08 17.90 -36.84
C LYS A 92 -1.71 17.47 -35.49
N PRO A 93 -2.12 18.41 -34.62
CA PRO A 93 -2.73 18.08 -33.34
C PRO A 93 -4.17 17.58 -33.50
N TYR A 94 -4.51 16.48 -32.84
CA TYR A 94 -5.90 16.01 -32.63
C TYR A 94 -6.50 16.65 -31.37
N PRO A 95 -7.83 16.88 -31.33
CA PRO A 95 -8.49 17.64 -30.27
C PRO A 95 -8.69 16.81 -29.00
N MET A 96 -8.70 17.54 -27.86
CA MET A 96 -9.04 17.04 -26.53
C MET A 96 -10.40 16.33 -26.50
N VAL A 97 -10.44 15.14 -25.91
CA VAL A 97 -11.70 14.48 -25.52
C VAL A 97 -11.84 14.56 -24.00
N GLN A 98 -12.94 15.19 -23.60
CA GLN A 98 -13.50 15.27 -22.25
C GLN A 98 -14.07 13.90 -21.81
N GLU A 99 -13.85 13.59 -20.52
CA GLU A 99 -14.62 12.75 -19.59
C GLU A 99 -15.21 11.40 -20.06
N PHE A 100 -15.06 10.36 -19.23
CA PHE A 100 -16.22 9.71 -18.60
C PHE A 100 -15.78 8.81 -17.43
N SER A 101 -16.25 9.17 -16.24
CA SER A 101 -16.25 8.38 -15.02
C SER A 101 -17.44 7.42 -15.04
N SER A 102 -17.19 6.14 -15.29
CA SER A 102 -18.03 5.04 -14.80
C SER A 102 -17.31 3.73 -15.09
N ASP A 103 -16.76 3.07 -14.08
CA ASP A 103 -16.45 1.65 -14.23
C ASP A 103 -16.74 0.90 -12.94
N SER A 104 -18.01 0.54 -12.81
CA SER A 104 -18.51 -0.49 -11.89
C SER A 104 -18.13 -1.86 -12.46
N GLN A 105 -16.87 -2.25 -12.38
CA GLN A 105 -16.48 -3.63 -12.67
C GLN A 105 -16.74 -4.49 -11.44
N SER A 106 -17.76 -5.33 -11.56
CA SER A 106 -18.05 -6.49 -10.69
C SER A 106 -16.77 -7.32 -10.51
N ARG A 107 -16.17 -7.25 -9.32
CA ARG A 107 -15.14 -8.21 -8.90
C ARG A 107 -15.80 -9.59 -8.87
N LEU A 108 -15.34 -10.52 -9.71
CA LEU A 108 -15.51 -11.94 -9.45
C LEU A 108 -14.83 -12.22 -8.12
N VAL A 109 -15.63 -12.36 -7.07
CA VAL A 109 -15.17 -12.76 -5.75
C VAL A 109 -14.65 -14.19 -5.89
N VAL A 110 -13.33 -14.33 -5.98
CA VAL A 110 -12.67 -15.63 -5.84
C VAL A 110 -12.78 -15.98 -4.35
N ASN A 111 -13.22 -17.20 -4.03
CA ASN A 111 -13.28 -17.68 -2.65
C ASN A 111 -11.85 -17.78 -2.09
N GLU A 112 -11.36 -16.71 -1.49
CA GLU A 112 -10.03 -16.65 -0.87
C GLU A 112 -10.09 -17.39 0.46
N VAL A 113 -9.73 -18.67 0.43
CA VAL A 113 -9.54 -19.43 1.66
C VAL A 113 -8.21 -19.02 2.25
N HIS A 114 -8.21 -18.24 3.33
CA HIS A 114 -7.01 -17.99 4.14
C HIS A 114 -6.99 -18.94 5.34
N THR A 115 -5.88 -19.66 5.55
CA THR A 115 -5.68 -20.51 6.74
C THR A 115 -5.39 -19.60 7.93
N SER A 116 -6.43 -19.12 8.62
CA SER A 116 -6.31 -18.13 9.69
C SER A 116 -6.22 -18.69 11.11
N SER A 117 -6.03 -19.99 11.32
CA SER A 117 -6.09 -20.55 12.69
C SER A 117 -5.13 -21.68 13.05
N ASP A 118 -4.62 -22.45 12.10
CA ASP A 118 -4.15 -23.81 12.47
C ASP A 118 -2.70 -23.88 12.92
N ASN A 119 -1.99 -22.74 12.98
CA ASN A 119 -0.61 -22.72 13.45
C ASN A 119 -0.33 -21.56 14.41
N SER A 120 -1.14 -21.46 15.47
CA SER A 120 -0.92 -20.53 16.59
C SER A 120 0.52 -20.61 17.14
N SER A 121 1.13 -21.80 17.11
CA SER A 121 2.52 -22.00 17.52
C SER A 121 3.52 -21.21 16.65
N ALA A 122 3.32 -21.17 15.32
CA ALA A 122 4.17 -20.42 14.40
C ALA A 122 4.01 -18.90 14.55
N LEU A 123 2.79 -18.42 14.80
CA LEU A 123 2.51 -16.99 15.05
C LEU A 123 3.16 -16.48 16.36
N CYS A 124 3.36 -17.38 17.31
CA CYS A 124 3.78 -17.08 18.67
C CYS A 124 5.23 -17.47 19.00
N ALA A 125 5.94 -18.12 18.06
CA ALA A 125 7.32 -18.56 18.26
C ALA A 125 8.32 -17.40 18.41
N GLU A 126 8.04 -16.24 17.79
CA GLU A 126 8.92 -15.07 17.90
C GLU A 126 8.46 -14.12 19.01
N PRO A 127 9.30 -13.87 20.03
CA PRO A 127 9.02 -12.83 21.01
C PRO A 127 8.96 -11.46 20.32
N MET A 128 8.15 -10.55 20.87
CA MET A 128 8.18 -9.15 20.50
C MET A 128 9.53 -8.58 20.94
N ALA A 129 10.50 -8.54 20.04
CA ALA A 129 11.78 -7.91 20.32
C ALA A 129 11.52 -6.43 20.63
N LYS A 130 12.08 -5.93 21.73
CA LYS A 130 12.12 -4.48 22.02
C LYS A 130 12.75 -3.80 20.81
N THR A 131 12.23 -2.64 20.42
CA THR A 131 12.69 -1.79 19.32
C THR A 131 14.21 -1.76 19.29
N VAL A 132 14.81 -2.61 18.44
CA VAL A 132 16.22 -2.44 18.09
C VAL A 132 16.17 -1.40 16.99
N LYS A 133 16.50 -0.16 17.34
CA LYS A 133 16.87 0.85 16.37
C LYS A 133 18.00 0.25 15.55
N GLN A 134 17.66 -0.32 14.40
CA GLN A 134 18.70 -0.68 13.46
C GLN A 134 19.18 0.65 12.89
N ASP A 135 20.44 1.00 13.20
CA ASP A 135 21.18 2.04 12.50
C ASP A 135 21.25 1.63 11.02
N LYS A 136 20.20 1.95 10.25
CA LYS A 136 20.24 1.88 8.80
C LYS A 136 21.20 2.98 8.34
N PRO A 137 22.10 2.69 7.38
CA PRO A 137 23.00 3.71 6.87
C PRO A 137 22.17 4.91 6.38
N LYS A 138 22.51 6.10 6.86
CA LYS A 138 21.83 7.35 6.50
C LYS A 138 21.83 7.50 4.98
N GLN A 139 20.65 7.58 4.37
CA GLN A 139 20.55 7.87 2.93
C GLN A 139 20.85 9.35 2.73
N GLN A 140 21.93 9.66 2.02
CA GLN A 140 22.34 11.03 1.77
C GLN A 140 21.62 11.53 0.51
N ILE A 141 20.86 12.63 0.66
CA ILE A 141 20.30 13.35 -0.47
C ILE A 141 21.18 14.58 -0.69
N TYR A 142 21.74 14.68 -1.88
CA TYR A 142 22.60 15.77 -2.29
C TYR A 142 21.81 16.79 -3.11
N SER A 143 22.06 18.08 -2.90
CA SER A 143 21.44 19.14 -3.70
C SER A 143 22.44 20.23 -4.11
N TRP A 144 22.41 20.65 -5.38
CA TRP A 144 23.19 21.80 -5.91
C TRP A 144 22.28 22.72 -6.66
N THR A 145 22.73 23.97 -6.81
CA THR A 145 22.20 24.91 -7.78
C THR A 145 23.18 24.98 -8.96
N ASP A 146 22.72 24.77 -10.19
CA ASP A 146 23.55 24.92 -11.38
C ASP A 146 23.80 26.40 -11.73
N ASP A 147 24.66 26.64 -12.74
CA ASP A 147 25.01 27.98 -13.21
C ASP A 147 23.83 28.80 -13.73
N LYS A 148 22.67 28.17 -13.93
CA LYS A 148 21.41 28.81 -14.36
C LYS A 148 20.47 29.07 -13.19
N GLY A 149 20.90 28.85 -11.96
CA GLY A 149 20.10 29.07 -10.75
C GLY A 149 19.09 27.96 -10.47
N GLN A 150 19.17 26.81 -11.15
CA GLN A 150 18.24 25.69 -10.94
C GLN A 150 18.78 24.71 -9.90
N VAL A 151 17.94 24.35 -8.93
CA VAL A 151 18.29 23.36 -7.89
C VAL A 151 18.02 21.95 -8.40
N HIS A 152 18.98 21.05 -8.20
CA HIS A 152 18.92 19.62 -8.55
C HIS A 152 19.09 18.75 -7.29
N PHE A 153 18.65 17.50 -7.35
CA PHE A 153 18.78 16.52 -6.25
C PHE A 153 19.25 15.16 -6.77
N THR A 154 20.04 14.44 -5.96
CA THR A 154 20.46 13.04 -6.23
C THR A 154 20.65 12.26 -4.93
N ASP A 155 20.47 10.94 -4.98
CA ASP A 155 20.84 9.97 -3.94
C ASP A 155 22.12 9.18 -4.29
N ASP A 156 22.81 9.54 -5.39
CA ASP A 156 24.11 8.99 -5.79
C ASP A 156 25.27 9.85 -5.26
N ALA A 157 26.04 9.27 -4.33
CA ALA A 157 27.20 9.92 -3.71
C ALA A 157 28.29 10.34 -4.71
N ARG A 158 28.40 9.69 -5.88
CA ARG A 158 29.43 10.03 -6.87
C ARG A 158 29.12 11.33 -7.61
N GLN A 159 27.84 11.59 -7.85
CA GLN A 159 27.36 12.87 -8.35
C GLN A 159 27.40 13.92 -7.24
N GLY A 160 27.18 13.45 -6.00
CA GLY A 160 27.51 14.06 -4.72
C GLY A 160 28.77 14.95 -4.71
N ASP A 161 29.87 14.33 -5.09
CA ASP A 161 31.20 14.92 -4.95
C ASP A 161 31.57 15.87 -6.11
N GLN A 162 30.87 15.81 -7.24
CA GLN A 162 31.20 16.59 -8.45
C GLN A 162 30.73 18.05 -8.40
N HIS A 163 29.79 18.41 -7.52
CA HIS A 163 29.09 19.70 -7.57
C HIS A 163 29.15 20.53 -6.26
N ASN A 164 30.12 20.29 -5.37
CA ASN A 164 30.26 21.01 -4.07
C ASN A 164 28.92 21.10 -3.31
N LEU A 165 28.29 19.94 -3.11
CA LEU A 165 26.88 19.85 -2.72
C LEU A 165 26.61 20.19 -1.26
N SER A 166 25.49 20.89 -1.02
CA SER A 166 24.92 20.96 0.32
C SER A 166 24.33 19.60 0.67
N LEU A 167 25.00 18.90 1.59
CA LEU A 167 24.57 17.61 2.11
C LEU A 167 23.38 17.81 3.02
N THR A 168 22.20 17.35 2.62
CA THR A 168 21.14 17.10 3.59
C THR A 168 21.22 15.64 3.97
N SER A 169 21.75 15.36 5.17
CA SER A 169 21.63 14.03 5.76
C SER A 169 20.16 13.75 6.01
N TYR A 170 19.57 12.88 5.19
CA TYR A 170 18.21 12.40 5.37
C TYR A 170 18.29 11.06 6.11
N GLN A 171 17.54 10.96 7.21
CA GLN A 171 17.24 9.66 7.79
C GLN A 171 15.83 9.34 7.35
N ASP A 172 15.71 8.31 6.54
CA ASP A 172 14.41 7.70 6.29
C ASP A 172 13.77 7.45 7.66
N PRO A 173 12.52 7.89 7.93
CA PRO A 173 11.93 7.72 9.25
C PRO A 173 12.13 6.27 9.69
N GLU A 174 12.57 6.07 10.93
CA GLU A 174 12.75 4.72 11.46
C GLU A 174 11.40 4.04 11.53
N TYR A 175 11.04 3.36 10.44
CA TYR A 175 9.87 2.53 10.42
C TYR A 175 10.21 1.21 11.08
N SER A 176 9.33 0.77 11.97
CA SER A 176 9.39 -0.56 12.56
C SER A 176 8.90 -1.63 11.57
N PHE A 177 9.33 -1.57 10.31
CA PHE A 177 9.12 -2.66 9.36
C PHE A 177 10.27 -2.77 8.35
N ASP A 178 10.49 -3.99 7.88
CA ASP A 178 11.35 -4.34 6.76
C ASP A 178 10.53 -5.06 5.70
N LEU A 179 10.63 -4.65 4.44
CA LEU A 179 9.85 -5.19 3.33
C LEU A 179 10.78 -5.70 2.23
N ALA A 180 10.86 -7.03 2.13
CA ALA A 180 11.50 -7.71 1.02
C ALA A 180 10.45 -8.06 -0.04
N VAL A 181 10.55 -7.43 -1.22
CA VAL A 181 9.71 -7.75 -2.38
C VAL A 181 10.55 -8.49 -3.42
N LYS A 182 10.12 -9.71 -3.78
CA LYS A 182 10.74 -10.56 -4.79
C LYS A 182 9.72 -10.94 -5.87
N SER A 183 10.18 -11.43 -7.02
CA SER A 183 9.31 -12.00 -8.05
C SER A 183 9.76 -13.41 -8.46
N THR A 184 8.80 -14.19 -8.99
CA THR A 184 9.05 -15.47 -9.65
C THR A 184 8.25 -15.55 -10.96
N GLY A 185 8.81 -16.25 -11.95
CA GLY A 185 8.22 -16.34 -13.30
C GLY A 185 8.45 -15.12 -14.19
N GLY A 186 9.14 -14.08 -13.70
CA GLY A 186 9.37 -12.83 -14.43
C GLY A 186 9.91 -11.72 -13.54
N ARG A 187 10.08 -10.51 -14.12
CA ARG A 187 10.50 -9.30 -13.41
C ARG A 187 9.29 -8.66 -12.71
N LEU A 188 9.54 -7.91 -11.64
CA LEU A 188 8.51 -7.09 -11.01
C LEU A 188 8.00 -6.01 -11.99
N PRO A 189 6.70 -5.65 -11.93
CA PRO A 189 6.19 -4.49 -12.65
C PRO A 189 6.92 -3.21 -12.23
N LEU A 190 6.93 -2.23 -13.14
CA LEU A 190 7.61 -0.96 -12.90
C LEU A 190 7.07 -0.27 -11.63
N ALA A 191 8.00 0.22 -10.79
CA ALA A 191 7.72 0.90 -9.53
C ALA A 191 6.86 0.10 -8.52
N PHE A 192 6.61 -1.20 -8.75
CA PHE A 192 5.73 -2.00 -7.91
C PHE A 192 6.22 -2.07 -6.46
N LYS A 193 7.52 -2.33 -6.28
CA LYS A 193 8.16 -2.35 -4.96
C LYS A 193 7.98 -1.03 -4.23
N ASP A 194 8.19 0.09 -4.90
CA ASP A 194 8.07 1.42 -4.29
C ASP A 194 6.62 1.74 -3.90
N LYS A 195 5.66 1.41 -4.76
CA LYS A 195 4.22 1.58 -4.48
C LYS A 195 3.78 0.78 -3.25
N ILE A 196 4.15 -0.50 -3.17
CA ILE A 196 3.82 -1.32 -2.02
C ILE A 196 4.54 -0.81 -0.78
N THR A 197 5.83 -0.47 -0.89
CA THR A 197 6.58 0.09 0.24
C THR A 197 5.90 1.35 0.78
N ALA A 198 5.47 2.27 -0.09
CA ALA A 198 4.76 3.48 0.29
C ALA A 198 3.43 3.19 1.01
N ALA A 199 2.65 2.25 0.47
CA ALA A 199 1.39 1.83 1.07
C ALA A 199 1.60 1.22 2.46
N ILE A 200 2.57 0.31 2.60
CA ILE A 200 2.85 -0.40 3.85
C ILE A 200 3.46 0.53 4.91
N LYS A 201 4.34 1.46 4.52
CA LYS A 201 4.80 2.55 5.40
C LYS A 201 3.62 3.31 5.96
N LYS A 202 2.67 3.71 5.10
CA LYS A 202 1.48 4.45 5.54
C LYS A 202 0.56 3.62 6.43
N VAL A 203 0.39 2.32 6.14
CA VAL A 203 -0.35 1.40 7.02
C VAL A 203 0.29 1.34 8.42
N SER A 204 1.62 1.23 8.50
CA SER A 204 2.36 1.28 9.76
C SER A 204 2.11 2.58 10.53
N GLU A 205 2.21 3.72 9.85
CA GLU A 205 1.93 5.04 10.46
C GLU A 205 0.49 5.14 10.98
N ILE A 206 -0.48 4.60 10.24
CA ILE A 206 -1.87 4.57 10.69
C ILE A 206 -1.97 3.69 11.94
N TYR A 207 -1.38 2.50 11.96
CA TYR A 207 -1.35 1.66 13.16
C TYR A 207 -0.74 2.36 14.37
N GLU A 208 0.39 3.06 14.21
CA GLU A 208 1.07 3.79 15.28
C GLU A 208 0.18 4.84 15.97
N VAL A 209 -0.80 5.42 15.27
CA VAL A 209 -1.80 6.34 15.87
C VAL A 209 -2.75 5.61 16.84
N TYR A 210 -3.04 4.34 16.59
CA TYR A 210 -3.98 3.54 17.37
C TYR A 210 -3.29 2.64 18.40
N LEU A 211 -2.03 2.27 18.22
CA LEU A 211 -1.34 1.32 19.07
C LEU A 211 -0.70 2.00 20.29
N PRO A 212 -0.63 1.30 21.45
CA PRO A 212 0.26 1.69 22.53
C PRO A 212 1.72 1.54 22.07
N THR A 213 2.67 2.18 22.76
CA THR A 213 4.11 2.08 22.45
C THR A 213 4.65 0.64 22.50
N SER A 214 4.04 -0.24 23.31
CA SER A 214 4.37 -1.67 23.32
C SER A 214 4.00 -2.40 22.02
N GLY A 215 3.11 -1.83 21.20
CA GLY A 215 2.65 -2.36 19.92
C GLY A 215 3.44 -1.86 18.71
N THR A 216 4.50 -1.07 18.89
CA THR A 216 5.32 -0.54 17.78
C THR A 216 6.60 -1.36 17.64
N VAL A 217 6.47 -2.63 17.27
CA VAL A 217 7.61 -3.55 17.09
C VAL A 217 7.98 -3.74 15.62
N PRO A 218 9.25 -4.04 15.31
CA PRO A 218 9.68 -4.37 13.95
C PRO A 218 8.89 -5.53 13.34
N VAL A 219 8.37 -5.31 12.12
CA VAL A 219 7.70 -6.31 11.28
C VAL A 219 8.52 -6.61 10.03
N SER A 220 9.01 -7.83 9.87
CA SER A 220 9.63 -8.27 8.62
C SER A 220 8.58 -8.88 7.70
N VAL A 221 8.46 -8.37 6.47
CA VAL A 221 7.51 -8.82 5.45
C VAL A 221 8.28 -9.40 4.28
N ASN A 222 8.06 -10.67 3.97
CA ASN A 222 8.57 -11.29 2.74
C ASN A 222 7.42 -11.49 1.74
N LEU A 223 7.36 -10.61 0.74
CA LEU A 223 6.36 -10.65 -0.33
C LEU A 223 6.98 -11.19 -1.62
N THR A 224 6.36 -12.23 -2.19
CA THR A 224 6.73 -12.80 -3.49
C THR A 224 5.62 -12.62 -4.50
N LEU A 225 5.89 -11.87 -5.58
CA LEU A 225 4.97 -11.70 -6.69
C LEU A 225 5.23 -12.75 -7.77
N ALA A 226 4.28 -13.65 -7.99
CA ALA A 226 4.29 -14.62 -9.06
C ALA A 226 3.67 -14.02 -10.33
N THR A 227 4.48 -13.81 -11.37
CA THR A 227 4.04 -13.17 -12.62
C THR A 227 3.32 -14.13 -13.57
N THR A 228 3.33 -15.43 -13.26
CA THR A 228 2.61 -16.45 -14.04
C THR A 228 1.81 -17.37 -13.13
N LYS A 229 0.68 -17.87 -13.62
CA LYS A 229 -0.15 -18.84 -12.88
C LYS A 229 0.65 -20.07 -12.46
N GLY A 230 1.49 -20.61 -13.34
CA GLY A 230 2.33 -21.78 -13.02
C GLY A 230 3.34 -21.50 -11.90
N SER A 231 3.96 -20.32 -11.87
CA SER A 231 4.85 -19.94 -10.77
C SER A 231 4.11 -19.74 -9.44
N TYR A 232 2.88 -19.22 -9.48
CA TYR A 232 2.02 -19.09 -8.31
C TYR A 232 1.59 -20.45 -7.76
N GLN A 233 1.14 -21.35 -8.64
CA GLN A 233 0.75 -22.71 -8.26
C GLN A 233 1.91 -23.48 -7.62
N LYS A 234 3.15 -23.29 -8.09
CA LYS A 234 4.34 -23.86 -7.43
C LYS A 234 4.53 -23.35 -6.01
N LEU A 235 4.39 -22.03 -5.79
CA LEU A 235 4.45 -21.45 -4.44
C LEU A 235 3.34 -22.02 -3.55
N GLN A 236 2.11 -22.08 -4.07
CA GLN A 236 0.96 -22.63 -3.33
C GLN A 236 1.18 -24.10 -2.97
N SER A 237 1.59 -24.95 -3.90
CA SER A 237 1.88 -26.36 -3.61
C SER A 237 3.03 -26.54 -2.62
N GLN A 238 4.03 -25.66 -2.62
CA GLN A 238 5.17 -25.75 -1.72
C GLN A 238 4.85 -25.27 -0.30
N TYR A 239 4.15 -24.15 -0.16
CA TYR A 239 4.00 -23.45 1.13
C TYR A 239 2.57 -23.51 1.70
N ALA A 240 1.57 -23.81 0.88
CA ALA A 240 0.16 -23.88 1.27
C ALA A 240 -0.60 -25.00 0.51
N PRO A 241 -0.15 -26.27 0.56
CA PRO A 241 -0.68 -27.36 -0.26
C PRO A 241 -2.18 -27.69 -0.04
N GLY A 242 -2.75 -27.30 1.10
CA GLY A 242 -4.18 -27.46 1.41
C GLY A 242 -5.05 -26.25 1.05
N LEU A 243 -4.47 -25.18 0.51
CA LEU A 243 -5.19 -23.98 0.16
C LEU A 243 -6.01 -24.19 -1.11
N GLY A 244 -7.27 -23.74 -1.10
CA GLY A 244 -8.09 -23.66 -2.30
C GLY A 244 -7.58 -22.63 -3.32
N PRO A 245 -8.26 -22.45 -4.46
CA PRO A 245 -7.91 -21.40 -5.42
C PRO A 245 -7.99 -20.01 -4.77
N SER A 246 -6.88 -19.27 -4.76
CA SER A 246 -6.81 -17.90 -4.25
C SER A 246 -5.94 -17.02 -5.16
N GLN A 247 -5.94 -15.72 -4.91
CA GLN A 247 -5.12 -14.74 -5.64
C GLN A 247 -3.89 -14.27 -4.87
N GLY A 248 -3.91 -14.48 -3.56
CA GLY A 248 -2.77 -14.39 -2.69
C GLY A 248 -2.93 -15.37 -1.53
N PHE A 249 -1.86 -15.53 -0.77
CA PHE A 249 -1.90 -16.16 0.54
C PHE A 249 -0.73 -15.69 1.39
N TYR A 250 -0.96 -15.65 2.70
CA TYR A 250 0.08 -15.53 3.70
C TYR A 250 0.23 -16.85 4.47
N GLN A 251 1.47 -17.32 4.62
CA GLN A 251 1.80 -18.46 5.46
C GLN A 251 2.70 -18.05 6.62
N ALA A 252 2.13 -18.08 7.83
CA ALA A 252 2.80 -17.63 9.05
C ALA A 252 4.07 -18.42 9.37
N GLN A 253 4.07 -19.73 9.14
CA GLN A 253 5.22 -20.60 9.40
C GLN A 253 6.49 -20.18 8.65
N TYR A 254 6.35 -19.61 7.44
CA TYR A 254 7.47 -19.17 6.62
C TYR A 254 7.64 -17.66 6.62
N ASN A 255 6.78 -16.94 7.34
CA ASN A 255 6.63 -15.49 7.26
C ASN A 255 6.66 -14.99 5.80
N MET A 256 5.81 -15.59 4.96
CA MET A 256 5.85 -15.36 3.50
C MET A 256 4.45 -15.14 2.96
N ALA A 257 4.29 -14.03 2.23
CA ALA A 257 3.13 -13.71 1.43
C ALA A 257 3.44 -13.94 -0.05
N ALA A 258 2.53 -14.61 -0.77
CA ALA A 258 2.62 -14.82 -2.20
C ALA A 258 1.39 -14.22 -2.90
N VAL A 259 1.60 -13.60 -4.05
CA VAL A 259 0.51 -13.00 -4.85
C VAL A 259 0.64 -13.40 -6.31
N TRP A 260 -0.47 -13.82 -6.92
CA TRP A 260 -0.56 -14.00 -8.35
C TRP A 260 -0.83 -12.66 -9.03
N HIS A 261 0.09 -12.21 -9.88
CA HIS A 261 -0.08 -11.03 -10.71
C HIS A 261 -0.94 -11.35 -11.94
N ARG A 262 -2.16 -10.80 -11.97
CA ARG A 262 -3.03 -10.78 -13.17
C ARG A 262 -3.10 -9.38 -13.79
N SER A 263 -2.95 -8.36 -12.97
CA SER A 263 -2.80 -6.95 -13.37
C SER A 263 -2.16 -6.16 -12.24
N ASP A 264 -1.57 -5.01 -12.55
CA ASP A 264 -0.88 -4.17 -11.55
C ASP A 264 -1.81 -3.72 -10.43
N LYS A 265 -3.04 -3.32 -10.77
CA LYS A 265 -4.03 -2.89 -9.78
C LYS A 265 -4.40 -4.03 -8.83
N GLN A 266 -4.68 -5.21 -9.36
CA GLN A 266 -5.04 -6.37 -8.54
C GLN A 266 -3.85 -6.85 -7.70
N ALA A 267 -2.67 -6.96 -8.30
CA ALA A 267 -1.46 -7.37 -7.60
C ALA A 267 -1.12 -6.39 -6.48
N TYR A 268 -1.28 -5.08 -6.71
CA TYR A 268 -1.07 -4.06 -5.69
C TYR A 268 -2.02 -4.26 -4.51
N GLN A 269 -3.33 -4.36 -4.78
CA GLN A 269 -4.36 -4.54 -3.76
C GLN A 269 -4.11 -5.82 -2.94
N THR A 270 -3.93 -6.94 -3.63
CA THR A 270 -3.70 -8.25 -2.98
C THR A 270 -2.40 -8.24 -2.18
N SER A 271 -1.34 -7.58 -2.66
CA SER A 271 -0.08 -7.46 -1.91
C SER A 271 -0.24 -6.65 -0.63
N VAL A 272 -1.05 -5.57 -0.65
CA VAL A 272 -1.39 -4.84 0.56
C VAL A 272 -2.20 -5.74 1.51
N HIS A 273 -3.22 -6.44 1.00
CA HIS A 273 -4.06 -7.37 1.76
C HIS A 273 -3.20 -8.42 2.50
N GLU A 274 -2.38 -9.17 1.76
CA GLU A 274 -1.53 -10.21 2.36
C GLU A 274 -0.48 -9.64 3.30
N THR A 275 0.09 -8.47 3.00
CA THR A 275 1.06 -7.83 3.90
C THR A 275 0.42 -7.40 5.21
N VAL A 276 -0.84 -6.93 5.18
CA VAL A 276 -1.56 -6.57 6.42
C VAL A 276 -1.81 -7.82 7.27
N HIS A 277 -2.04 -9.00 6.69
CA HIS A 277 -2.03 -10.25 7.46
C HIS A 277 -0.70 -10.49 8.18
N VAL A 278 0.44 -10.23 7.51
CA VAL A 278 1.77 -10.33 8.14
C VAL A 278 1.89 -9.37 9.33
N ILE A 279 1.48 -8.12 9.14
CA ILE A 279 1.51 -7.09 10.20
C ILE A 279 0.62 -7.53 11.37
N ASN A 280 -0.62 -7.93 11.11
CA ASN A 280 -1.55 -8.38 12.14
C ASN A 280 -1.01 -9.59 12.92
N ALA A 281 -0.45 -10.58 12.21
CA ALA A 281 0.18 -11.74 12.82
C ALA A 281 1.33 -11.35 13.75
N ARG A 282 2.18 -10.40 13.32
CA ARG A 282 3.30 -9.93 14.15
C ARG A 282 2.81 -9.16 15.36
N LEU A 283 1.87 -8.23 15.19
CA LEU A 283 1.41 -7.33 16.25
C LEU A 283 0.50 -8.00 17.28
N PHE A 284 -0.42 -8.85 16.82
CA PHE A 284 -1.53 -9.35 17.65
C PHE A 284 -1.48 -10.86 17.86
N GLY A 285 -0.70 -11.59 17.06
CA GLY A 285 -0.73 -13.06 17.07
C GLY A 285 -2.07 -13.60 16.55
N PRO A 286 -2.58 -14.72 17.09
CA PRO A 286 -3.90 -15.23 16.74
C PRO A 286 -5.00 -14.21 17.08
N THR A 287 -5.84 -13.87 16.10
CA THR A 287 -6.94 -12.92 16.27
C THR A 287 -8.24 -13.48 15.70
N PRO A 288 -9.41 -12.93 16.11
CA PRO A 288 -10.69 -13.33 15.53
C PRO A 288 -10.70 -13.06 14.03
N ARG A 289 -11.24 -14.00 13.25
CA ARG A 289 -11.20 -13.92 11.79
C ARG A 289 -11.87 -12.66 11.23
N TRP A 290 -13.01 -12.25 11.79
CA TRP A 290 -13.66 -11.00 11.39
C TRP A 290 -12.75 -9.77 11.53
N PHE A 291 -11.91 -9.75 12.56
CA PHE A 291 -11.01 -8.64 12.81
C PHE A 291 -9.84 -8.67 11.84
N ASN A 292 -9.20 -9.84 11.67
CA ASN A 292 -8.05 -9.99 10.79
C ASN A 292 -8.42 -9.67 9.34
N GLU A 293 -9.47 -10.32 8.81
CA GLU A 293 -9.97 -10.09 7.44
C GLU A 293 -10.55 -8.68 7.26
N GLY A 294 -11.24 -8.16 8.29
CA GLY A 294 -11.79 -6.81 8.23
C GLY A 294 -10.72 -5.72 8.10
N LEU A 295 -9.58 -5.87 8.80
CA LEU A 295 -8.45 -4.96 8.69
C LEU A 295 -7.70 -5.11 7.36
N THR A 296 -7.49 -6.33 6.86
CA THR A 296 -6.85 -6.53 5.56
C THR A 296 -7.67 -5.92 4.43
N GLU A 297 -8.97 -6.16 4.42
CA GLU A 297 -9.91 -5.57 3.47
C GLU A 297 -9.99 -4.04 3.57
N TYR A 298 -9.94 -3.49 4.78
CA TYR A 298 -9.91 -2.04 5.01
C TYR A 298 -8.65 -1.41 4.39
N PHE A 299 -7.48 -1.96 4.67
CA PHE A 299 -6.21 -1.42 4.17
C PHE A 299 -5.94 -1.74 2.69
N GLU A 300 -6.50 -2.83 2.13
CA GLU A 300 -6.50 -3.09 0.68
C GLU A 300 -7.06 -1.90 -0.14
N GLY A 301 -8.00 -1.17 0.49
CA GLY A 301 -8.58 0.05 -0.05
C GLY A 301 -7.59 1.22 -0.20
N ILE A 302 -6.41 1.18 0.40
CA ILE A 302 -5.49 2.32 0.46
C ILE A 302 -5.04 2.81 -0.91
N ARG A 303 -5.16 4.12 -1.11
CA ARG A 303 -4.73 4.84 -2.32
C ARG A 303 -3.74 5.93 -1.92
N MET A 304 -2.51 5.80 -2.39
CA MET A 304 -1.46 6.77 -2.15
C MET A 304 -1.58 7.95 -3.12
N SER A 305 -1.28 9.15 -2.63
CA SER A 305 -1.12 10.36 -3.44
C SER A 305 0.05 11.19 -2.91
N GLY A 306 1.26 10.87 -3.38
CA GLY A 306 2.48 11.28 -2.68
C GLY A 306 2.53 10.66 -1.28
N TYR A 307 2.74 11.48 -0.25
CA TYR A 307 2.77 11.02 1.14
C TYR A 307 1.39 10.90 1.79
N ALA A 308 0.38 11.58 1.25
CA ALA A 308 -1.00 11.44 1.73
C ALA A 308 -1.59 10.10 1.26
N ALA A 309 -2.54 9.59 2.04
CA ALA A 309 -3.31 8.43 1.64
C ALA A 309 -4.80 8.62 1.85
N LYS A 310 -5.59 7.89 1.06
CA LYS A 310 -7.03 7.81 1.22
C LYS A 310 -7.49 6.37 1.23
N ILE A 311 -8.46 6.07 2.08
CA ILE A 311 -9.20 4.81 2.08
C ILE A 311 -10.65 5.17 1.73
N PRO A 312 -11.08 4.93 0.47
CA PRO A 312 -12.46 5.17 0.06
C PRO A 312 -13.38 4.09 0.66
N PRO A 313 -14.63 4.44 0.98
CA PRO A 313 -15.60 3.44 1.41
C PRO A 313 -16.08 2.56 0.25
N ARG A 314 -16.78 1.48 0.58
CA ARG A 314 -17.62 0.73 -0.37
C ARG A 314 -19.10 1.05 -0.14
N GLU A 315 -19.91 0.85 -1.17
CA GLU A 315 -21.38 1.00 -1.12
C GLU A 315 -22.04 -0.17 -0.39
N TRP A 316 -21.86 -0.23 0.94
CA TRP A 316 -22.22 -1.38 1.76
C TRP A 316 -23.70 -1.77 1.69
N LYS A 317 -24.61 -0.81 1.82
CA LYS A 317 -26.05 -1.04 1.71
C LYS A 317 -26.43 -1.74 0.39
N ARG A 318 -25.81 -1.33 -0.72
CA ARG A 318 -25.99 -1.97 -2.03
C ARG A 318 -25.33 -3.34 -2.06
N ALA A 319 -24.10 -3.47 -1.54
CA ALA A 319 -23.38 -4.74 -1.48
C ALA A 319 -24.12 -5.81 -0.69
N PHE A 320 -24.90 -5.41 0.32
CA PHE A 320 -25.67 -6.32 1.16
C PHE A 320 -27.16 -6.41 0.83
N SER A 321 -27.66 -5.63 -0.12
CA SER A 321 -29.10 -5.48 -0.38
C SER A 321 -29.91 -5.19 0.91
N GLY A 322 -29.35 -4.38 1.81
CA GLY A 322 -29.93 -4.04 3.11
C GLY A 322 -29.89 -5.16 4.17
N LYS A 323 -29.26 -6.31 3.89
CA LYS A 323 -29.10 -7.39 4.87
C LYS A 323 -27.88 -7.14 5.77
N SER A 324 -27.96 -7.52 7.04
CA SER A 324 -26.81 -7.52 7.94
C SER A 324 -26.83 -8.77 8.81
N VAL A 325 -25.64 -9.28 9.12
CA VAL A 325 -25.48 -10.31 10.16
C VAL A 325 -25.38 -9.61 11.52
N SER A 326 -25.81 -10.26 12.59
CA SER A 326 -25.59 -9.72 13.93
C SER A 326 -24.10 -9.78 14.28
N LEU A 327 -23.66 -8.93 15.22
CA LEU A 327 -22.30 -9.01 15.77
C LEU A 327 -22.06 -10.36 16.43
N ASP A 328 -23.07 -10.94 17.07
CA ASP A 328 -23.01 -12.28 17.65
C ASP A 328 -22.69 -13.34 16.58
N THR A 329 -23.39 -13.32 15.44
CA THR A 329 -23.10 -14.22 14.31
C THR A 329 -21.71 -13.98 13.75
N LEU A 330 -21.28 -12.72 13.60
CA LEU A 330 -19.96 -12.39 13.07
C LEU A 330 -18.83 -12.84 14.01
N PHE A 331 -19.01 -12.68 15.32
CA PHE A 331 -17.99 -12.99 16.33
C PHE A 331 -17.91 -14.47 16.67
N SER A 332 -19.01 -15.22 16.51
CA SER A 332 -19.09 -16.66 16.81
C SER A 332 -18.96 -17.56 15.57
N ALA A 333 -18.87 -16.98 14.36
CA ALA A 333 -18.75 -17.75 13.11
C ALA A 333 -17.53 -18.67 13.13
N LYS A 334 -17.79 -19.98 12.98
CA LYS A 334 -16.77 -21.03 12.98
C LYS A 334 -16.10 -21.19 11.61
N GLN A 335 -14.97 -21.89 11.58
CA GLN A 335 -14.16 -22.11 10.38
C GLN A 335 -14.98 -22.66 9.20
N GLU A 336 -15.92 -23.57 9.45
CA GLU A 336 -16.77 -24.16 8.41
C GLU A 336 -17.69 -23.11 7.76
N THR A 337 -18.13 -22.11 8.54
CA THR A 337 -18.95 -21.01 8.03
C THR A 337 -18.12 -20.07 7.16
N TRP A 338 -16.87 -19.81 7.57
CA TRP A 338 -15.91 -19.00 6.82
C TRP A 338 -15.37 -19.70 5.57
N ALA A 339 -15.38 -21.03 5.53
CA ALA A 339 -15.03 -21.83 4.35
C ALA A 339 -16.25 -22.20 3.49
N GLY A 340 -17.45 -21.80 3.90
CA GLY A 340 -18.73 -22.17 3.28
C GLY A 340 -19.36 -21.04 2.45
N SER A 341 -20.64 -21.21 2.13
CA SER A 341 -21.41 -20.28 1.29
C SER A 341 -21.58 -18.86 1.86
N GLN A 342 -21.33 -18.67 3.15
CA GLN A 342 -21.45 -17.36 3.83
C GLN A 342 -20.15 -16.55 3.82
N GLN A 343 -19.04 -17.10 3.30
CA GLN A 343 -17.73 -16.46 3.29
C GLN A 343 -17.76 -15.02 2.78
N THR A 344 -18.26 -14.80 1.55
CA THR A 344 -18.32 -13.46 0.93
C THR A 344 -19.05 -12.44 1.80
N MET A 345 -20.14 -12.87 2.45
CA MET A 345 -20.91 -12.02 3.35
C MET A 345 -20.12 -11.72 4.63
N LEU A 346 -19.49 -12.71 5.24
CA LEU A 346 -18.69 -12.52 6.46
C LEU A 346 -17.49 -11.59 6.22
N TYR A 347 -16.76 -11.76 5.12
CA TYR A 347 -15.66 -10.87 4.73
C TYR A 347 -16.16 -9.43 4.53
N SER A 348 -17.24 -9.27 3.77
CA SER A 348 -17.79 -7.95 3.49
C SER A 348 -18.32 -7.27 4.76
N GLN A 349 -19.00 -7.99 5.66
CA GLN A 349 -19.50 -7.44 6.94
C GLN A 349 -18.35 -7.13 7.91
N SER A 350 -17.29 -7.93 7.89
CA SER A 350 -16.07 -7.66 8.65
C SER A 350 -15.41 -6.35 8.20
N HIS A 351 -15.27 -6.15 6.89
CA HIS A 351 -14.77 -4.91 6.32
C HIS A 351 -15.67 -3.73 6.70
N SER A 352 -17.00 -3.84 6.57
CA SER A 352 -17.89 -2.73 6.91
C SER A 352 -17.83 -2.36 8.41
N LEU A 353 -17.72 -3.36 9.30
CA LEU A 353 -17.56 -3.14 10.74
C LEU A 353 -16.23 -2.45 11.06
N VAL A 354 -15.11 -2.94 10.53
CA VAL A 354 -13.80 -2.31 10.73
C VAL A 354 -13.80 -0.89 10.16
N HIS A 355 -14.37 -0.67 8.98
CA HIS A 355 -14.47 0.67 8.41
C HIS A 355 -15.32 1.61 9.27
N PHE A 356 -16.43 1.14 9.85
CA PHE A 356 -17.22 1.91 10.83
C PHE A 356 -16.41 2.27 12.07
N LEU A 357 -15.71 1.29 12.64
CA LEU A 357 -14.86 1.48 13.82
C LEU A 357 -13.71 2.46 13.53
N MET A 358 -13.13 2.41 12.33
CA MET A 358 -12.04 3.34 11.94
C MET A 358 -12.54 4.74 11.55
N SER A 359 -13.82 4.92 11.20
CA SER A 359 -14.32 6.19 10.63
C SER A 359 -15.15 7.04 11.59
N THR A 360 -15.75 6.47 12.64
CA THR A 360 -16.65 7.20 13.54
C THR A 360 -15.96 7.56 14.87
N PRO A 361 -16.33 8.67 15.54
CA PRO A 361 -15.68 9.07 16.80
C PRO A 361 -15.74 7.98 17.88
N LYS A 362 -16.93 7.40 18.11
CA LYS A 362 -17.11 6.30 19.07
C LYS A 362 -16.38 5.04 18.62
N GLY A 363 -16.46 4.72 17.33
CA GLY A 363 -15.75 3.61 16.74
C GLY A 363 -14.25 3.68 16.97
N LYS A 364 -13.63 4.85 16.76
CA LYS A 364 -12.18 5.03 16.88
C LYS A 364 -11.69 4.81 18.30
N ILE A 365 -12.48 5.25 19.29
CA ILE A 365 -12.20 4.99 20.72
C ILE A 365 -12.22 3.48 20.98
N SER A 366 -13.25 2.78 20.52
CA SER A 366 -13.37 1.33 20.70
C SER A 366 -12.31 0.54 19.92
N MET A 367 -11.95 0.97 18.72
CA MET A 367 -10.87 0.35 17.94
C MET A 367 -9.52 0.52 18.63
N LYS A 368 -9.24 1.72 19.15
CA LYS A 368 -8.00 1.97 19.92
C LYS A 368 -7.91 1.04 21.14
N ALA A 369 -9.01 0.91 21.89
CA ALA A 369 -9.08 0.00 23.04
C ALA A 369 -8.91 -1.48 22.63
N LEU A 370 -9.57 -1.91 21.56
CA LEU A 370 -9.45 -3.27 21.02
C LEU A 370 -8.02 -3.58 20.60
N LEU A 371 -7.38 -2.69 19.84
CA LEU A 371 -6.01 -2.88 19.36
C LEU A 371 -5.01 -2.92 20.52
N ALA A 372 -5.16 -2.05 21.52
CA ALA A 372 -4.32 -2.07 22.71
C ALA A 372 -4.46 -3.41 23.46
N HIS A 373 -5.70 -3.88 23.66
CA HIS A 373 -5.95 -5.18 24.30
C HIS A 373 -5.31 -6.33 23.52
N LEU A 374 -5.45 -6.36 22.19
CA LEU A 374 -4.88 -7.43 21.37
C LEU A 374 -3.35 -7.45 21.37
N VAL A 375 -2.70 -6.28 21.51
CA VAL A 375 -1.24 -6.21 21.76
C VAL A 375 -0.89 -6.79 23.12
N GLU A 376 -1.63 -6.40 24.17
CA GLU A 376 -1.37 -6.85 25.55
C GLU A 376 -1.59 -8.36 25.72
N THR A 377 -2.62 -8.91 25.07
CA THR A 377 -2.96 -10.33 25.12
C THR A 377 -2.39 -11.11 23.94
N ARG A 378 -1.37 -10.59 23.25
CA ARG A 378 -0.73 -11.27 22.13
C ARG A 378 -0.34 -12.69 22.54
N CYS A 379 -0.80 -13.69 21.79
CA CYS A 379 -0.51 -15.10 22.06
C CYS A 379 -1.05 -15.66 23.39
N ALA A 380 -1.98 -14.96 24.03
CA ALA A 380 -2.76 -15.43 25.17
C ALA A 380 -4.25 -15.46 24.81
N PRO A 381 -5.09 -16.18 25.57
CA PRO A 381 -6.54 -16.05 25.43
C PRO A 381 -6.96 -14.57 25.54
N SER A 382 -7.78 -14.10 24.60
CA SER A 382 -8.23 -12.71 24.52
C SER A 382 -9.75 -12.64 24.58
N ASP A 383 -10.27 -11.80 25.49
CA ASP A 383 -11.70 -11.48 25.59
C ASP A 383 -12.00 -10.14 24.89
N TYR A 384 -11.74 -10.12 23.57
CA TYR A 384 -11.99 -8.96 22.73
C TYR A 384 -13.47 -8.53 22.71
N ALA A 385 -14.40 -9.46 22.95
CA ALA A 385 -15.83 -9.18 22.96
C ALA A 385 -16.21 -8.30 24.16
N SER A 386 -15.63 -8.55 25.34
CA SER A 386 -15.79 -7.68 26.51
C SER A 386 -15.23 -6.28 26.27
N ILE A 387 -14.09 -6.16 25.59
CA ILE A 387 -13.53 -4.85 25.19
C ILE A 387 -14.48 -4.09 24.26
N LEU A 388 -15.07 -4.76 23.27
CA LEU A 388 -16.06 -4.16 22.39
C LEU A 388 -17.38 -3.84 23.09
N ASN A 389 -17.73 -4.55 24.16
CA ASN A 389 -18.89 -4.23 24.99
C ASN A 389 -18.70 -2.90 25.77
N ASN A 390 -17.48 -2.39 25.89
CA ASN A 390 -17.23 -1.04 26.42
C ASN A 390 -17.50 0.08 25.39
N TYR A 391 -17.94 -0.25 24.17
CA TYR A 391 -18.44 0.74 23.23
C TYR A 391 -19.52 1.61 23.90
N PRO A 392 -19.54 2.95 23.70
CA PRO A 392 -20.51 3.82 24.38
C PRO A 392 -21.98 3.40 24.15
N GLY A 393 -22.59 2.80 25.17
CA GLY A 393 -23.94 2.22 25.15
C GLY A 393 -24.00 0.69 25.03
N GLY A 394 -22.88 -0.02 25.09
CA GLY A 394 -22.79 -1.47 25.06
C GLY A 394 -22.78 -2.07 23.65
N LEU A 395 -22.60 -3.40 23.58
CA LEU A 395 -22.53 -4.14 22.32
C LEU A 395 -23.81 -4.03 21.47
N LYS A 396 -24.99 -3.98 22.10
CA LYS A 396 -26.27 -3.74 21.42
C LYS A 396 -26.28 -2.38 20.71
N ARG A 397 -25.70 -1.36 21.34
CA ARG A 397 -25.59 -0.02 20.75
C ARG A 397 -24.57 0.01 19.62
N LEU A 398 -23.45 -0.70 19.75
CA LEU A 398 -22.48 -0.86 18.65
C LEU A 398 -23.15 -1.45 17.40
N GLN A 399 -23.93 -2.52 17.55
CA GLN A 399 -24.65 -3.12 16.42
C GLN A 399 -25.64 -2.15 15.78
N ALA A 400 -26.45 -1.46 16.60
CA ALA A 400 -27.44 -0.50 16.10
C ALA A 400 -26.78 0.67 15.36
N ASP A 401 -25.71 1.25 15.93
CA ASP A 401 -24.97 2.36 15.33
C ASP A 401 -24.28 1.92 14.01
N TRP A 402 -23.67 0.74 13.96
CA TRP A 402 -23.05 0.18 12.75
C TRP A 402 -24.07 -0.07 11.63
N VAL A 403 -25.19 -0.74 11.93
CA VAL A 403 -26.26 -1.00 10.97
C VAL A 403 -26.89 0.30 10.48
N SER A 404 -27.12 1.26 11.37
CA SER A 404 -27.62 2.59 11.00
C SER A 404 -26.64 3.32 10.09
N TRP A 405 -25.34 3.28 10.42
CA TRP A 405 -24.28 3.87 9.59
C TRP A 405 -24.26 3.26 8.19
N MET A 406 -24.31 1.93 8.08
CA MET A 406 -24.40 1.24 6.78
C MET A 406 -25.62 1.66 5.99
N ASN A 407 -26.80 1.73 6.62
CA ASN A 407 -28.04 2.05 5.92
C ASN A 407 -28.19 3.53 5.55
N SER A 408 -27.49 4.42 6.26
CA SER A 408 -27.53 5.86 6.02
C SER A 408 -26.78 6.32 4.77
N GLU A 409 -25.94 5.46 4.18
CA GLU A 409 -25.06 5.79 3.03
C GLU A 409 -24.11 6.97 3.26
N ARG A 410 -23.93 7.40 4.52
CA ARG A 410 -23.02 8.50 4.89
C ARG A 410 -21.58 8.01 5.03
N TYR A 411 -21.11 7.28 4.02
CA TYR A 411 -19.74 6.80 4.01
C TYR A 411 -18.79 7.95 3.69
N ARG A 412 -17.73 8.09 4.48
CA ARG A 412 -16.71 9.12 4.26
C ARG A 412 -15.40 8.46 3.87
N THR A 413 -14.77 8.99 2.83
CA THR A 413 -13.37 8.70 2.51
C THR A 413 -12.51 9.16 3.68
N GLN A 414 -11.72 8.23 4.21
CA GLN A 414 -10.75 8.54 5.26
C GLN A 414 -9.47 9.03 4.60
N SER A 415 -8.91 10.13 5.10
CA SER A 415 -7.66 10.71 4.59
C SER A 415 -6.63 10.74 5.71
N PHE A 416 -5.38 10.46 5.37
CA PHE A 416 -4.23 10.32 6.26
C PHE A 416 -3.00 11.04 5.72
#